data_AF-A0A945E5K3-F1
#
_entry.id   AF-A0A945E5K3-F1
#
_cell.length_a   1.000
_cell.length_b   1.000
_cell.length_c   1.000
_cell.angle_alpha   90.00
_cell.angle_beta   90.00
_cell.angle_gamma   90.00
#
_symmetry.space_group_name_H-M   'P 1'
#
loop_
_entity.id
_entity.type
_entity.pdbx_description
1 polymer ?
#
loop_
_entity_poly.entity_id
_entity_poly.type
_entity_poly.pdbx_seq_one_letter_code
_entity_poly.pdbx_strand_id
1 'polypeptide(L)'
;MIGRHSVLPRWGWRPVACVVVAVTLLGVGCGADRVTDPARATTCVELVDAGRATAEKVLERLGERTLADLEGEDPYQPFSGLDPLLEPEVFASRSIELGCGPGELAALACTAYQGISHLARSDVARSYLAPYFAACD
;
A
#
# COMPACT_ATOMS: atom_id res chain seq x y z
N MET A 1 75.02 8.65 -15.58
CA MET A 1 74.14 7.46 -15.54
C MET A 1 73.50 7.43 -14.16
N ILE A 2 72.18 7.62 -14.08
CA ILE A 2 71.22 7.64 -12.95
C ILE A 2 70.08 8.51 -13.53
N GLY A 3 68.88 8.05 -13.86
CA GLY A 3 67.93 7.31 -13.04
C GLY A 3 66.67 8.18 -12.94
N ARG A 4 65.67 7.94 -13.81
CA ARG A 4 64.28 8.38 -13.62
C ARG A 4 63.34 7.38 -14.29
N HIS A 5 62.81 6.49 -13.46
CA HIS A 5 61.64 5.70 -13.79
C HIS A 5 60.43 6.65 -13.82
N SER A 6 59.81 6.80 -14.99
CA SER A 6 58.48 7.39 -15.10
C SER A 6 57.49 6.24 -15.25
N VAL A 7 56.80 5.90 -14.16
CA VAL A 7 55.68 4.95 -14.18
C VAL A 7 54.48 5.69 -14.77
N LEU A 8 54.10 5.35 -16.00
CA LEU A 8 52.86 5.82 -16.60
C LEU A 8 51.67 5.12 -15.91
N PRO A 9 50.67 5.87 -15.40
CA PRO A 9 49.46 5.28 -14.90
C PRO A 9 48.63 4.70 -16.06
N ARG A 10 48.19 3.48 -15.82
CA ARG A 10 47.38 2.65 -16.71
C ARG A 10 46.05 3.35 -16.92
N TRP A 11 45.79 3.74 -18.16
CA TRP A 11 44.57 4.43 -18.56
C TRP A 11 43.42 3.42 -18.55
N GLY A 12 42.82 3.25 -17.36
CA GLY A 12 41.62 2.44 -17.16
C GLY A 12 40.40 3.24 -17.57
N TRP A 13 39.98 3.12 -18.82
CA TRP A 13 38.65 3.52 -19.24
C TRP A 13 37.64 2.59 -18.57
N ARG A 14 36.99 3.08 -17.51
CA ARG A 14 35.72 2.53 -17.04
C ARG A 14 34.72 3.68 -17.08
N PRO A 15 33.78 3.70 -18.04
CA PRO A 15 32.70 4.66 -17.99
C PRO A 15 31.89 4.38 -16.73
N VAL A 16 31.72 5.46 -15.99
CA VAL A 16 30.80 5.67 -14.88
C VAL A 16 29.43 5.10 -15.25
N ALA A 17 29.05 3.98 -14.64
CA ALA A 17 27.67 3.53 -14.61
C ALA A 17 27.04 4.12 -13.34
N CYS A 18 26.70 5.41 -13.39
CA CYS A 18 25.72 5.97 -12.47
C CYS A 18 24.41 5.24 -12.74
N VAL A 19 24.04 4.31 -11.85
CA VAL A 19 22.69 3.77 -11.81
C VAL A 19 21.80 4.92 -11.36
N VAL A 20 21.30 5.68 -12.33
CA VAL A 20 20.21 6.62 -12.12
C VAL A 20 18.98 5.75 -11.92
N VAL A 21 18.62 5.51 -10.67
CA VAL A 21 17.30 4.98 -10.31
C VAL A 21 16.31 6.08 -10.74
N ALA A 22 15.79 5.94 -11.95
CA ALA A 22 14.70 6.77 -12.43
C ALA A 22 13.45 6.37 -11.63
N VAL A 23 13.21 7.07 -10.51
CA VAL A 23 11.93 7.06 -9.83
C VAL A 23 10.95 7.74 -10.77
N THR A 24 10.28 6.94 -11.60
CA THR A 24 9.17 7.41 -12.42
C THR A 24 7.99 7.70 -11.51
N LEU A 25 7.88 8.95 -11.06
CA LEU A 25 6.62 9.52 -10.60
C LEU A 25 5.71 9.67 -11.82
N LEU A 26 5.07 8.57 -12.23
CA LEU A 26 3.96 8.61 -13.17
C LEU A 26 2.66 8.70 -12.37
N GLY A 27 2.24 9.94 -12.14
CA GLY A 27 0.86 10.24 -11.83
C GLY A 27 -0.02 10.15 -13.09
N VAL A 28 -1.28 9.78 -12.85
CA VAL A 28 -2.46 9.98 -13.71
C VAL A 28 -2.58 9.04 -14.93
N GLY A 29 -2.87 7.78 -14.65
CA GLY A 29 -3.52 6.88 -15.61
C GLY A 29 -4.83 6.33 -15.01
N CYS A 30 -5.97 6.93 -15.34
CA CYS A 30 -7.24 6.23 -15.23
C CYS A 30 -7.15 4.98 -16.12
N GLY A 31 -6.93 3.81 -15.53
CA GLY A 31 -6.94 2.53 -16.23
C GLY A 31 -5.64 1.73 -16.24
N ALA A 32 -4.66 2.01 -15.38
CA ALA A 32 -3.83 0.91 -14.92
C ALA A 32 -4.69 0.08 -13.97
N ASP A 33 -4.84 -1.23 -14.22
CA ASP A 33 -5.53 -2.13 -13.29
C ASP A 33 -4.92 -1.93 -11.90
N ARG A 34 -5.70 -1.33 -10.97
CA ARG A 34 -5.21 -1.13 -9.60
C ARG A 34 -4.82 -2.50 -9.04
N VAL A 35 -3.65 -2.58 -8.42
CA VAL A 35 -3.31 -3.77 -7.64
C VAL A 35 -4.30 -3.81 -6.47
N THR A 36 -5.21 -4.78 -6.48
CA THR A 36 -6.22 -4.96 -5.43
C THR A 36 -5.88 -6.07 -4.44
N ASP A 37 -4.70 -6.68 -4.61
CA ASP A 37 -4.22 -7.82 -3.86
C ASP A 37 -2.87 -7.44 -3.25
N PRO A 38 -2.79 -7.31 -1.91
CA PRO A 38 -1.57 -6.89 -1.22
C PRO A 38 -0.37 -7.77 -1.55
N ALA A 39 -0.56 -9.08 -1.77
CA ALA A 39 0.55 -10.01 -2.05
C ALA A 39 1.21 -9.75 -3.41
N ARG A 40 0.50 -9.14 -4.36
CA ARG A 40 1.00 -8.82 -5.71
C ARG A 40 1.65 -7.45 -5.80
N ALA A 41 1.56 -6.61 -4.78
CA ALA A 41 2.17 -5.28 -4.80
C ALA A 41 3.70 -5.37 -4.94
N THR A 42 4.26 -4.58 -5.84
CA THR A 42 5.71 -4.49 -6.08
C THR A 42 6.32 -3.18 -5.57
N THR A 43 5.47 -2.25 -5.15
CA THR A 43 5.86 -0.96 -4.57
C THR A 43 5.00 -0.62 -3.36
N CYS A 44 5.49 0.29 -2.50
CA CYS A 44 4.72 0.76 -1.34
C CYS A 44 3.42 1.47 -1.73
N VAL A 45 3.41 2.14 -2.90
CA VAL A 45 2.21 2.79 -3.46
C VAL A 45 1.17 1.74 -3.84
N GLU A 46 1.57 0.72 -4.60
CA GLU A 46 0.68 -0.38 -4.99
C GLU A 46 0.15 -1.15 -3.78
N LEU A 47 0.95 -1.28 -2.73
CA LEU A 47 0.53 -1.94 -1.50
C LEU A 47 -0.59 -1.16 -0.80
N VAL A 48 -0.45 0.15 -0.69
CA VAL A 48 -1.48 1.02 -0.12
C VAL A 48 -2.73 1.07 -1.01
N ASP A 49 -2.58 1.10 -2.33
CA ASP A 49 -3.71 1.01 -3.26
C ASP A 49 -4.48 -0.31 -3.10
N ALA A 50 -3.78 -1.42 -2.84
CA ALA A 50 -4.40 -2.69 -2.52
C ALA A 50 -5.16 -2.63 -1.19
N GLY A 51 -4.58 -1.99 -0.16
CA GLY A 51 -5.26 -1.71 1.10
C GLY A 51 -6.54 -0.89 0.93
N ARG A 52 -6.52 0.13 0.04
CA ARG A 52 -7.72 0.92 -0.31
C ARG A 52 -8.78 0.04 -0.94
N ALA A 53 -8.40 -0.79 -1.92
CA ALA A 53 -9.32 -1.68 -2.61
C ALA A 53 -9.97 -2.70 -1.65
N THR A 54 -9.20 -3.20 -0.68
CA THR A 54 -9.69 -4.04 0.40
C THR A 54 -10.72 -3.32 1.27
N ALA A 55 -10.44 -2.08 1.69
CA ALA A 55 -11.41 -1.28 2.44
C ALA A 55 -12.69 -1.00 1.62
N GLU A 56 -12.58 -0.72 0.32
CA GLU A 56 -13.73 -0.56 -0.59
C GLU A 56 -14.59 -1.84 -0.66
N LYS A 57 -13.98 -3.03 -0.73
CA LYS A 57 -14.69 -4.32 -0.69
C LYS A 57 -15.41 -4.55 0.65
N VAL A 58 -14.76 -4.20 1.76
CA VAL A 58 -15.38 -4.28 3.10
C VAL A 58 -16.60 -3.35 3.17
N LEU A 59 -16.50 -2.13 2.64
CA LEU A 59 -17.62 -1.19 2.57
C LEU A 59 -18.76 -1.69 1.69
N GLU A 60 -18.45 -2.33 0.57
CA GLU A 60 -19.46 -2.96 -0.29
C GLU A 60 -20.19 -4.08 0.45
N ARG A 61 -19.44 -4.93 1.18
CA ARG A 61 -20.00 -6.05 1.93
C ARG A 61 -20.86 -5.60 3.11
N LEU A 62 -20.44 -4.54 3.82
CA LEU A 62 -21.20 -3.94 4.91
C LEU A 62 -22.42 -3.15 4.40
N GLY A 63 -22.28 -2.44 3.28
CA GLY A 63 -23.37 -1.70 2.65
C GLY A 63 -24.13 -0.81 3.64
N GLU A 64 -25.47 -0.95 3.64
CA GLU A 64 -26.38 -0.24 4.56
C GLU A 64 -26.74 -1.09 5.79
N ARG A 65 -26.09 -2.25 5.99
CA ARG A 65 -26.41 -3.19 7.06
C ARG A 65 -26.12 -2.58 8.43
N THR A 66 -26.99 -2.91 9.37
CA THR A 66 -26.84 -2.62 10.80
C THR A 66 -26.09 -3.76 11.50
N LEU A 67 -25.72 -3.55 12.77
CA LEU A 67 -25.09 -4.60 13.57
C LEU A 67 -26.07 -5.76 13.80
N ALA A 68 -27.34 -5.47 14.03
CA ALA A 68 -28.37 -6.49 14.20
C ALA A 68 -28.54 -7.37 12.95
N ASP A 69 -28.38 -6.80 11.74
CA ASP A 69 -28.41 -7.58 10.49
C ASP A 69 -27.21 -8.54 10.38
N LEU A 70 -26.06 -8.19 10.96
CA LEU A 70 -24.87 -9.04 10.98
C LEU A 70 -24.99 -10.12 12.07
N GLU A 71 -25.44 -9.75 13.26
CA GLU A 71 -25.70 -10.68 14.37
C GLU A 71 -26.82 -11.68 14.04
N GLY A 72 -27.77 -11.29 13.19
CA GLY A 72 -28.81 -12.19 12.67
C GLY A 72 -28.26 -13.27 11.72
N GLU A 73 -27.13 -13.02 11.06
CA GLU A 73 -26.42 -14.02 10.23
C GLU A 73 -25.47 -14.88 11.08
N ASP A 74 -24.64 -14.26 11.92
CA ASP A 74 -23.77 -14.93 12.88
C ASP A 74 -23.68 -14.13 14.19
N PRO A 75 -24.35 -14.59 15.27
CA PRO A 75 -24.40 -13.87 16.54
C PRO A 75 -23.08 -13.92 17.32
N TYR A 76 -22.18 -14.86 17.01
CA TYR A 76 -20.90 -15.01 17.72
C TYR A 76 -19.75 -14.33 16.98
N GLN A 77 -19.84 -14.26 15.65
CA GLN A 77 -18.82 -13.65 14.79
C GLN A 77 -19.45 -12.81 13.66
N PRO A 78 -20.11 -11.68 13.99
CA PRO A 78 -20.84 -10.86 13.01
C PRO A 78 -19.96 -10.28 11.89
N PHE A 79 -18.64 -10.26 12.07
CA PHE A 79 -17.66 -9.75 11.10
C PHE A 79 -16.78 -10.83 10.46
N SER A 80 -16.99 -12.11 10.75
CA SER A 80 -16.13 -13.21 10.24
C SER A 80 -16.00 -13.24 8.72
N GLY A 81 -17.03 -12.79 8.00
CA GLY A 81 -17.01 -12.66 6.54
C GLY A 81 -16.16 -11.51 5.99
N LEU A 82 -15.60 -10.64 6.86
CA LEU A 82 -14.75 -9.51 6.49
C LEU A 82 -13.26 -9.79 6.71
N ASP A 83 -12.92 -10.64 7.67
CA ASP A 83 -11.53 -10.98 8.00
C ASP A 83 -10.72 -11.46 6.78
N PRO A 84 -11.27 -12.32 5.88
CA PRO A 84 -10.56 -12.75 4.67
C PRO A 84 -10.34 -11.63 3.64
N LEU A 85 -11.04 -10.48 3.77
CA LEU A 85 -10.87 -9.35 2.85
C LEU A 85 -9.73 -8.43 3.28
N LEU A 86 -9.53 -8.29 4.60
CA LEU A 86 -8.57 -7.37 5.16
C LEU A 86 -7.12 -7.86 5.03
N GLU A 87 -6.91 -9.17 5.17
CA GLU A 87 -5.59 -9.84 5.12
C GLU A 87 -4.45 -9.01 5.77
N PRO A 88 -4.60 -8.55 7.03
CA PRO A 88 -3.69 -7.59 7.63
C PRO A 88 -2.26 -8.14 7.77
N GLU A 89 -2.10 -9.46 7.95
CA GLU A 89 -0.82 -10.14 8.01
C GLU A 89 -0.11 -10.15 6.65
N VAL A 90 -0.85 -10.25 5.56
CA VAL A 90 -0.30 -10.20 4.19
C VAL A 90 0.20 -8.80 3.89
N PHE A 91 -0.61 -7.78 4.21
CA PHE A 91 -0.19 -6.39 4.06
C PHE A 91 1.07 -6.10 4.88
N ALA A 92 1.08 -6.49 6.16
CA ALA A 92 2.22 -6.28 7.05
C ALA A 92 3.48 -6.98 6.53
N SER A 93 3.39 -8.26 6.17
CA SER A 93 4.52 -9.03 5.65
C SER A 93 5.08 -8.40 4.36
N ARG A 94 4.18 -8.01 3.44
CA ARG A 94 4.60 -7.41 2.17
C ARG A 94 5.24 -6.04 2.36
N SER A 95 4.76 -5.24 3.31
CA SER A 95 5.36 -3.94 3.63
C SER A 95 6.82 -4.08 4.08
N ILE A 96 7.12 -5.14 4.84
CA ILE A 96 8.48 -5.45 5.30
C ILE A 96 9.36 -5.90 4.13
N GLU A 97 8.86 -6.80 3.27
CA GLU A 97 9.59 -7.28 2.09
C GLU A 97 9.95 -6.17 1.10
N LEU A 98 9.05 -5.21 0.93
CA LEU A 98 9.25 -4.04 0.06
C LEU A 98 10.09 -2.93 0.73
N GLY A 99 10.35 -3.04 2.04
CA GLY A 99 11.11 -2.04 2.80
C GLY A 99 10.33 -0.74 3.05
N CYS A 100 9.00 -0.79 3.05
CA CYS A 100 8.15 0.39 3.25
C CYS A 100 8.23 0.88 4.69
N GLY A 101 8.58 2.15 4.89
CA GLY A 101 8.62 2.75 6.22
C GLY A 101 7.22 3.07 6.75
N PRO A 102 6.97 3.02 8.07
CA PRO A 102 5.65 3.32 8.64
C PRO A 102 5.18 4.76 8.33
N GLY A 103 6.09 5.73 8.32
CA GLY A 103 5.77 7.12 7.94
C GLY A 103 5.46 7.31 6.46
N GLU A 104 6.14 6.55 5.59
CA GLU A 104 5.86 6.53 4.14
C GLU A 104 4.48 5.92 3.88
N LEU A 105 4.19 4.77 4.49
CA LEU A 105 2.90 4.11 4.39
C LEU A 105 1.77 5.01 4.89
N ALA A 106 1.96 5.74 5.99
CA ALA A 106 0.96 6.69 6.49
C ALA A 106 0.70 7.83 5.49
N ALA A 107 1.76 8.44 4.92
CA ALA A 107 1.61 9.51 3.95
C ALA A 107 0.93 9.05 2.64
N LEU A 108 1.31 7.87 2.15
CA LEU A 108 0.67 7.22 1.01
C LEU A 108 -0.79 6.87 1.31
N ALA A 109 -1.06 6.28 2.48
CA ALA A 109 -2.40 5.91 2.92
C ALA A 109 -3.29 7.14 3.04
N CYS A 110 -2.79 8.27 3.53
CA CYS A 110 -3.62 9.46 3.57
C CYS A 110 -4.07 9.89 2.16
N THR A 111 -3.13 9.91 1.21
CA THR A 111 -3.47 10.26 -0.17
C THR A 111 -4.43 9.25 -0.79
N ALA A 112 -4.16 7.96 -0.62
CA ALA A 112 -4.93 6.89 -1.22
C ALA A 112 -6.32 6.73 -0.57
N TYR A 113 -6.47 6.95 0.73
CA TYR A 113 -7.72 6.73 1.45
C TYR A 113 -8.61 7.98 1.47
N GLN A 114 -8.16 9.08 0.87
CA GLN A 114 -8.96 10.29 0.74
C GLN A 114 -10.34 9.99 0.14
N GLY A 115 -11.38 10.42 0.85
CA GLY A 115 -12.78 10.28 0.46
C GLY A 115 -13.41 8.90 0.70
N ILE A 116 -12.65 7.92 1.19
CA ILE A 116 -13.19 6.58 1.47
C ILE A 116 -14.26 6.59 2.58
N SER A 117 -14.19 7.54 3.51
CA SER A 117 -15.20 7.74 4.55
C SER A 117 -16.59 8.12 4.01
N HIS A 118 -16.67 8.73 2.81
CA HIS A 118 -17.95 9.02 2.14
C HIS A 118 -18.62 7.77 1.59
N LEU A 119 -17.87 6.69 1.38
CA LEU A 119 -18.40 5.41 0.90
C LEU A 119 -19.03 4.57 2.02
N ALA A 120 -18.78 4.93 3.30
CA ALA A 120 -19.40 4.29 4.46
C ALA A 120 -20.88 4.68 4.59
N ARG A 121 -21.75 3.75 4.17
CA ARG A 121 -23.21 3.93 4.11
C ARG A 121 -23.95 3.57 5.40
N SER A 122 -23.31 2.87 6.34
CA SER A 122 -23.87 2.58 7.66
C SER A 122 -22.93 3.00 8.79
N ASP A 123 -23.48 3.14 10.00
CA ASP A 123 -22.68 3.43 11.20
C ASP A 123 -21.71 2.29 11.53
N VAL A 124 -22.10 1.04 11.22
CA VAL A 124 -21.22 -0.12 11.35
C VAL A 124 -20.05 -0.04 10.37
N ALA A 125 -20.30 0.32 9.11
CA ALA A 125 -19.24 0.53 8.13
C ALA A 125 -18.26 1.62 8.55
N ARG A 126 -18.80 2.71 9.13
CA ARG A 126 -18.00 3.83 9.60
C ARG A 126 -17.16 3.47 10.83
N SER A 127 -17.71 2.72 11.78
CA SER A 127 -16.98 2.31 12.97
C SER A 127 -15.93 1.25 12.67
N TYR A 128 -16.24 0.27 11.82
CA TYR A 128 -15.34 -0.83 11.48
C TYR A 128 -14.09 -0.35 10.75
N LEU A 129 -14.22 0.62 9.84
CA LEU A 129 -13.09 1.18 9.09
C LEU A 129 -12.55 2.50 9.64
N ALA A 130 -12.90 2.87 10.88
CA ALA A 130 -12.37 4.08 11.52
C ALA A 130 -10.83 4.21 11.44
N PRO A 131 -10.02 3.13 11.62
CA PRO A 131 -8.57 3.21 11.47
C PRO A 131 -8.10 3.62 10.07
N TYR A 132 -8.85 3.26 9.02
CA TYR A 132 -8.53 3.65 7.65
C TYR A 132 -8.81 5.14 7.41
N PHE A 133 -9.79 5.73 8.11
CA PHE A 133 -10.10 7.15 7.97
C PHE A 133 -9.11 8.03 8.73
N ALA A 134 -8.64 7.55 9.89
CA ALA A 134 -7.67 8.25 10.73
C ALA A 134 -6.25 8.30 10.12
N ALA A 135 -5.99 7.63 8.99
CA ALA A 135 -4.71 7.68 8.31
C ALA A 135 -4.33 9.10 7.82
N CYS A 136 -5.30 10.02 7.77
CA CYS A 136 -5.13 11.42 7.35
C CYS A 136 -5.25 12.47 8.45
N ASP A 137 -5.58 12.09 9.69
CA ASP A 137 -5.78 13.01 10.81
C ASP A 137 -4.49 13.21 11.62
#